data_AF-A0A952X675-F1
#
_entry.id   AF-A0A952X675-F1
#
_cell.length_a   1.000
_cell.length_b   1.000
_cell.length_c   1.000
_cell.angle_alpha   90.00
_cell.angle_beta   90.00
_cell.angle_gamma   90.00
#
_symmetry.space_group_name_H-M   'P 1'
#
loop_
_entity.id
_entity.type
_entity.pdbx_description
1 polymer ?
#
loop_
_entity_poly.entity_id
_entity_poly.type
_entity_poly.pdbx_seq_one_letter_code
_entity_poly.pdbx_strand_id
1 'polypeptide(L)'
;MGTLITCAAMVLLGSAAQPACPVTGLPACPCNSDPLVTVVRDGQVQTIDKPVRLRTLVVQKGGKLILRPGAEIIIADLPIDTNMDPEQFGHGILVHGSFHATGTAKTPWLRATAGIPKGATACTLDQAPQGWKVGDLLALPDTRQKVHTKKVAADSQSEVVKLTKINGRVIEFTAAQFAHAAGPRTHLTPHVANLTRDIVIRSENPAGVRGHMMCMQGAYLEVQNVEFRDMGRTDKARQIDSAVGSTPGTNQLGRYPLHLHLMGPTDALIRGNSVVRSPGWAIAVHGTQGPRVTDNVAYDIRGSAFVCEDGSETATFERNIAIKCRNGWHTGVFRKGSPKQVHEFGGDGSGFWFRGMGASVKNNVAADCEFAGYNWQGYYNVVKAPYVKPGTFESNEAYAGRMHSWATWPQGTINVIKNYQPTEFRNFTGWHFWESGMESYHSGRHRFVGWRLYNDPKISDQNSGGGSMARTNIGFRCGNSSYENVGYHFEDCVVQGFNVGLHLPTRVAEGELLTVRKLWLSNYVNIVAHTTLVSRPARFSDITFIPAGMVKPRGSTVFPVRETDIWMYQIPGSKAAPLVTGRSELVFEDTQEVIFFPDDPNAPANASTHPRVVGKIGSASTYGGAIAGTAR
;
A
#
# COMPACT_ATOMS: atom_id res chain seq x y z
N MET A 1 45.32 18.19 -2.13
CA MET A 1 44.28 17.94 -3.15
C MET A 1 43.18 17.07 -2.54
N GLY A 2 42.49 17.60 -1.54
CA GLY A 2 41.46 16.91 -0.73
C GLY A 2 40.31 17.87 -0.42
N THR A 3 39.72 18.44 -1.47
CA THR A 3 38.80 19.60 -1.35
C THR A 3 37.70 19.61 -2.42
N LEU A 4 37.22 18.44 -2.84
CA LEU A 4 36.14 18.34 -3.85
C LEU A 4 34.81 17.82 -3.29
N ILE A 5 34.74 17.43 -2.01
CA ILE A 5 33.51 16.99 -1.34
C ILE A 5 33.44 17.61 0.05
N THR A 6 33.62 18.93 0.12
CA THR A 6 33.34 19.71 1.34
C THR A 6 32.13 20.63 1.19
N CYS A 7 31.68 20.98 -0.03
CA CYS A 7 30.41 21.71 -0.17
C CYS A 7 29.15 20.82 -0.11
N ALA A 8 29.23 19.54 -0.49
CA ALA A 8 28.12 18.60 -0.31
C ALA A 8 28.07 18.04 1.13
N ALA A 9 29.24 17.82 1.76
CA ALA A 9 29.35 17.30 3.11
C ALA A 9 29.09 18.36 4.21
N MET A 10 29.41 19.64 4.00
CA MET A 10 29.14 20.69 5.01
C MET A 10 27.66 21.08 5.14
N VAL A 11 26.79 20.67 4.22
CA VAL A 11 25.34 20.89 4.33
C VAL A 11 24.64 19.71 5.05
N LEU A 12 25.33 18.59 5.29
CA LEU A 12 24.76 17.37 5.88
C LEU A 12 24.88 17.29 7.42
N LEU A 13 25.64 18.19 8.07
CA LEU A 13 25.76 18.22 9.54
C LEU A 13 25.19 19.53 10.07
N GLY A 14 23.89 19.51 10.41
CA GLY A 14 23.27 20.55 11.22
C GLY A 14 23.88 20.59 12.62
N SER A 15 24.98 21.30 12.82
CA SER A 15 25.37 21.81 14.13
C SER A 15 25.18 23.32 14.15
N ALA A 16 24.32 23.78 15.05
CA ALA A 16 24.12 25.19 15.35
C ALA A 16 25.40 25.79 15.95
N ALA A 17 26.31 26.27 15.09
CA ALA A 17 27.32 27.28 15.37
C ALA A 17 28.03 27.60 14.05
N GLN A 18 27.76 28.77 13.48
CA GLN A 18 28.70 29.38 12.54
C GLN A 18 29.91 29.89 13.33
N PRO A 19 31.15 29.64 12.87
CA PRO A 19 32.19 30.64 12.91
C PRO A 19 32.34 31.23 11.51
N ALA A 20 32.44 32.56 11.46
CA ALA A 20 32.78 33.27 10.23
C ALA A 20 34.03 32.66 9.58
N CYS A 21 33.97 32.40 8.28
CA CYS A 21 35.11 31.93 7.49
C CYS A 21 36.09 33.10 7.30
N PRO A 22 37.33 33.07 7.82
CA PRO A 22 38.26 34.19 7.71
C PRO A 22 39.38 33.81 6.76
N VAL A 23 39.11 33.58 5.47
CA VAL A 23 40.20 33.52 4.47
C VAL A 23 39.71 34.02 3.11
N THR A 24 40.03 35.27 2.80
CA THR A 24 40.05 35.79 1.44
C THR A 24 41.24 35.19 0.69
N GLY A 25 41.02 34.57 -0.47
CA GLY A 25 42.11 34.18 -1.39
C GLY A 25 42.29 32.70 -1.73
N LEU A 26 41.23 31.89 -1.89
CA LEU A 26 41.34 30.58 -2.55
C LEU A 26 41.02 30.67 -4.06
N PRO A 27 41.81 30.02 -4.94
CA PRO A 27 41.53 29.96 -6.38
C PRO A 27 40.26 29.14 -6.64
N ALA A 28 39.60 29.41 -7.77
CA ALA A 28 38.33 28.81 -8.19
C ALA A 28 38.24 27.29 -7.91
N CYS A 29 37.16 26.89 -7.23
CA CYS A 29 36.89 25.50 -6.85
C CYS A 29 36.88 24.58 -8.09
N PRO A 30 37.52 23.39 -8.10
CA PRO A 30 37.74 22.58 -9.31
C PRO A 30 36.50 21.81 -9.81
N CYS A 31 35.29 22.20 -9.39
CA CYS A 31 34.05 21.59 -9.88
C CYS A 31 33.75 21.89 -11.36
N ASN A 32 34.64 22.60 -12.07
CA ASN A 32 34.50 22.99 -13.47
C ASN A 32 35.23 22.07 -14.48
N SER A 33 35.90 20.98 -14.07
CA SER A 33 36.65 20.13 -15.01
C SER A 33 35.98 18.80 -15.36
N ASP A 34 34.97 18.34 -14.60
CA ASP A 34 34.24 17.13 -14.95
C ASP A 34 33.02 17.48 -15.81
N PRO A 35 33.04 17.16 -17.13
CA PRO A 35 31.96 17.52 -18.05
C PRO A 35 30.63 16.79 -17.72
N LEU A 36 30.66 15.78 -16.85
CA LEU A 36 29.47 15.05 -16.41
C LEU A 36 28.93 15.54 -15.06
N VAL A 37 29.48 16.61 -14.50
CA VAL A 37 28.93 17.25 -13.30
C VAL A 37 28.35 18.60 -13.66
N THR A 38 27.07 18.80 -13.36
CA THR A 38 26.39 20.08 -13.51
C THR A 38 26.05 20.66 -12.14
N VAL A 39 26.44 21.91 -11.88
CA VAL A 39 26.10 22.62 -10.65
C VAL A 39 25.37 23.91 -11.01
N VAL A 40 24.11 24.02 -10.62
CA VAL A 40 23.32 25.25 -10.73
C VAL A 40 23.49 26.02 -9.43
N ARG A 41 24.29 27.09 -9.48
CA ARG A 41 24.74 27.84 -8.29
C ARG A 41 23.73 28.90 -7.87
N ASP A 42 23.95 29.48 -6.70
CA ASP A 42 23.18 30.64 -6.21
C ASP A 42 23.12 31.76 -7.26
N GLY A 43 21.93 32.33 -7.44
CA GLY A 43 21.63 33.33 -8.46
C GLY A 43 21.58 32.81 -9.91
N GLN A 44 21.94 31.54 -10.17
CA GLN A 44 21.88 30.97 -11.52
C GLN A 44 20.52 30.35 -11.82
N VAL A 45 20.06 30.57 -13.05
CA VAL A 45 18.92 29.87 -13.63
C VAL A 45 19.43 29.01 -14.80
N GLN A 46 19.30 27.70 -14.67
CA GLN A 46 19.60 26.76 -15.75
C GLN A 46 18.28 26.26 -16.36
N THR A 47 18.19 26.25 -17.68
CA THR A 47 17.08 25.60 -18.40
C THR A 47 17.61 24.42 -19.18
N ILE A 48 16.86 23.31 -19.18
CA ILE A 48 17.10 22.14 -20.02
C ILE A 48 15.80 21.85 -20.77
N ASP A 49 15.90 21.76 -22.09
CA ASP A 49 14.80 21.55 -23.04
C ASP A 49 15.19 20.54 -24.14
N LYS A 50 16.34 19.89 -23.99
CA LYS A 50 16.89 18.88 -24.89
C LYS A 50 17.62 17.79 -24.10
N PRO A 51 17.95 16.65 -24.71
CA PRO A 51 18.70 15.60 -24.04
C PRO A 51 20.07 16.08 -23.52
N VAL A 52 20.37 15.72 -22.29
CA VAL A 52 21.66 15.92 -21.63
C VAL A 52 22.08 14.63 -20.92
N ARG A 53 23.35 14.26 -21.09
CA ARG A 53 23.96 13.15 -20.37
C ARG A 53 24.87 13.68 -19.28
N LEU A 54 24.64 13.28 -18.04
CA LEU A 54 25.41 13.73 -16.89
C LEU A 54 25.52 12.61 -15.85
N ARG A 55 26.50 12.70 -14.96
CA ARG A 55 26.67 11.81 -13.81
C ARG A 55 25.95 12.37 -12.60
N THR A 56 26.22 13.62 -12.24
CA THR A 56 25.62 14.27 -11.07
C THR A 56 25.13 15.67 -11.42
N LEU A 57 23.90 15.99 -11.04
CA LEU A 57 23.36 17.34 -11.10
C LEU A 57 23.08 17.84 -9.68
N VAL A 58 23.59 19.02 -9.34
CA VAL A 58 23.32 19.65 -8.04
C VAL A 58 22.68 21.02 -8.28
N VAL A 59 21.49 21.23 -7.71
CA VAL A 59 20.88 22.56 -7.60
C VAL A 59 21.17 23.09 -6.21
N GLN A 60 22.12 24.02 -6.09
CA GLN A 60 22.48 24.61 -4.81
C GLN A 60 21.37 25.52 -4.29
N LYS A 61 21.40 25.83 -2.99
CA LYS A 61 20.51 26.84 -2.40
C LYS A 61 20.63 28.15 -3.20
N GLY A 62 19.48 28.74 -3.55
CA GLY A 62 19.40 29.96 -4.37
C GLY A 62 19.55 29.75 -5.89
N GLY A 63 20.00 28.56 -6.33
CA GLY A 63 19.97 28.16 -7.73
C GLY A 63 18.60 27.67 -8.18
N LYS A 64 18.28 27.83 -9.47
CA LYS A 64 17.01 27.41 -10.07
C LYS A 64 17.24 26.57 -11.32
N LEU A 65 16.77 25.33 -11.31
CA LEU A 65 16.71 24.48 -12.50
C LEU A 65 15.27 24.46 -13.06
N ILE A 66 15.15 24.61 -14.38
CA ILE A 66 13.90 24.55 -15.12
C ILE A 66 14.01 23.47 -16.21
N LEU A 67 13.13 22.48 -16.18
CA LEU A 67 12.95 21.51 -17.27
C LEU A 67 11.70 21.86 -18.07
N ARG A 68 11.83 21.82 -19.40
CA ARG A 68 10.74 22.08 -20.37
C ARG A 68 10.50 20.85 -21.25
N PRO A 69 9.33 20.73 -21.90
CA PRO A 69 9.08 19.68 -22.88
C PRO A 69 10.24 19.51 -23.87
N GLY A 70 10.68 18.26 -24.08
CA GLY A 70 11.88 17.92 -24.86
C GLY A 70 13.11 17.65 -24.02
N ALA A 71 13.11 18.04 -22.74
CA ALA A 71 14.18 17.72 -21.80
C ALA A 71 14.29 16.21 -21.56
N GLU A 72 15.51 15.68 -21.66
CA GLU A 72 15.84 14.33 -21.24
C GLU A 72 17.13 14.36 -20.41
N ILE A 73 17.04 14.07 -19.11
CA ILE A 73 18.23 13.89 -18.27
C ILE A 73 18.58 12.40 -18.26
N ILE A 74 19.78 12.08 -18.75
CA ILE A 74 20.31 10.72 -18.81
C ILE A 74 21.44 10.61 -17.78
N ILE A 75 21.19 9.90 -16.69
CA ILE A 75 22.20 9.62 -15.67
C ILE A 75 23.14 8.52 -16.18
N ALA A 76 24.40 8.89 -16.36
CA ALA A 76 25.44 8.04 -16.93
C ALA A 76 25.71 6.79 -16.08
N ASP A 77 25.83 5.63 -16.74
CA ASP A 77 26.28 4.38 -16.12
C ASP A 77 27.80 4.38 -15.99
N LEU A 78 28.30 4.79 -14.82
CA LEU A 78 29.72 4.89 -14.51
C LEU A 78 29.99 4.29 -13.12
N PRO A 79 31.19 3.72 -12.88
CA PRO A 79 31.57 3.25 -11.56
C PRO A 79 31.49 4.36 -10.51
N ILE A 80 30.96 4.02 -9.32
CA ILE A 80 30.95 4.93 -8.18
C ILE A 80 32.33 4.89 -7.52
N ASP A 81 32.99 6.05 -7.44
CA ASP A 81 34.19 6.21 -6.63
C ASP A 81 33.79 6.40 -5.15
N THR A 82 33.86 5.33 -4.38
CA THR A 82 33.50 5.33 -2.96
C THR A 82 34.53 5.98 -2.05
N ASN A 83 35.74 6.30 -2.55
CA ASN A 83 36.70 7.10 -1.78
C ASN A 83 36.29 8.57 -1.78
N MET A 84 35.73 9.03 -2.90
CA MET A 84 35.17 10.36 -3.04
C MET A 84 33.76 10.42 -2.43
N ASP A 85 32.87 9.53 -2.84
CA ASP A 85 31.45 9.54 -2.48
C ASP A 85 31.09 8.26 -1.68
N PRO A 86 31.58 8.12 -0.44
CA PRO A 86 31.41 6.91 0.37
C PRO A 86 29.94 6.64 0.70
N GLU A 87 29.15 7.70 0.86
CA GLU A 87 27.70 7.63 1.10
C GLU A 87 26.92 7.50 -0.21
N GLN A 88 27.58 7.67 -1.36
CA GLN A 88 27.02 7.53 -2.70
C GLN A 88 25.87 8.51 -2.96
N PHE A 89 25.94 9.79 -2.59
CA PHE A 89 24.90 10.77 -2.95
C PHE A 89 24.97 11.26 -4.40
N GLY A 90 26.12 11.11 -5.06
CA GLY A 90 26.28 11.35 -6.48
C GLY A 90 25.61 10.29 -7.36
N HIS A 91 25.82 10.39 -8.67
CA HIS A 91 25.13 9.56 -9.68
C HIS A 91 23.61 9.75 -9.55
N GLY A 92 23.17 10.99 -9.72
CA GLY A 92 21.81 11.42 -9.45
C GLY A 92 21.63 12.93 -9.45
N ILE A 93 20.46 13.36 -8.99
CA ILE A 93 20.03 14.75 -8.91
C ILE A 93 19.84 15.12 -7.44
N LEU A 94 20.59 16.12 -6.97
CA LEU A 94 20.49 16.65 -5.61
C LEU A 94 19.94 18.06 -5.66
N VAL A 95 18.84 18.31 -4.96
CA VAL A 95 18.16 19.62 -4.98
C VAL A 95 18.16 20.23 -3.59
N HIS A 96 18.86 21.36 -3.44
CA HIS A 96 18.80 22.26 -2.29
C HIS A 96 18.15 23.61 -2.64
N GLY A 97 18.13 23.98 -3.93
CA GLY A 97 17.48 25.19 -4.44
C GLY A 97 16.08 24.93 -5.00
N SER A 98 15.75 25.55 -6.12
CA SER A 98 14.46 25.40 -6.78
C SER A 98 14.54 24.49 -8.00
N PHE A 99 13.66 23.50 -8.06
CA PHE A 99 13.52 22.61 -9.22
C PHE A 99 12.10 22.72 -9.78
N HIS A 100 11.99 23.19 -11.01
CA HIS A 100 10.73 23.28 -11.75
C HIS A 100 10.81 22.39 -12.98
N ALA A 101 9.92 21.43 -13.11
CA ALA A 101 9.78 20.62 -14.31
C ALA A 101 8.29 20.55 -14.65
N THR A 102 7.91 21.13 -15.79
CA THR A 102 6.52 21.17 -16.22
C THR A 102 6.42 20.67 -17.65
N GLY A 103 6.10 19.38 -17.79
CA GLY A 103 5.81 18.72 -19.06
C GLY A 103 4.38 18.98 -19.53
N THR A 104 4.05 18.46 -20.72
CA THR A 104 2.68 18.55 -21.26
C THR A 104 1.71 17.76 -20.37
N ALA A 105 0.62 18.41 -19.97
CA ALA A 105 -0.43 17.79 -19.15
C ALA A 105 -1.08 16.60 -19.87
N LYS A 106 -1.26 15.51 -19.13
CA LYS A 106 -1.97 14.31 -19.59
C LYS A 106 -2.93 13.82 -18.53
N THR A 107 -4.04 13.21 -18.94
CA THR A 107 -4.81 12.34 -18.06
C THR A 107 -3.91 11.15 -17.68
N PRO A 108 -3.60 10.88 -16.40
CA PRO A 108 -2.60 9.89 -16.04
C PRO A 108 -3.09 8.45 -16.24
N TRP A 109 -4.36 8.20 -15.98
CA TRP A 109 -5.00 6.90 -16.10
C TRP A 109 -6.51 7.06 -16.22
N LEU A 110 -7.16 6.06 -16.78
CA LEU A 110 -8.60 5.98 -16.98
C LEU A 110 -9.11 4.56 -16.72
N ARG A 111 -10.41 4.38 -16.55
CA ARG A 111 -11.01 3.04 -16.40
C ARG A 111 -11.53 2.55 -17.75
N ALA A 112 -11.29 1.28 -18.09
CA ALA A 112 -11.95 0.65 -19.23
C ALA A 112 -13.42 0.38 -18.89
N THR A 113 -14.34 0.50 -19.84
CA THR A 113 -15.77 0.25 -19.60
C THR A 113 -16.12 -1.24 -19.46
N ALA A 114 -15.18 -2.12 -19.79
CA ALA A 114 -15.31 -3.57 -19.71
C ALA A 114 -13.93 -4.21 -19.49
N GLY A 115 -13.90 -5.52 -19.24
CA GLY A 115 -12.65 -6.28 -19.29
C GLY A 115 -12.02 -6.26 -20.68
N ILE A 116 -10.69 -6.38 -20.74
CA ILE A 116 -9.90 -6.41 -21.98
C ILE A 116 -9.49 -7.87 -22.23
N PRO A 117 -10.07 -8.56 -23.23
CA PRO A 117 -9.71 -9.95 -23.53
C PRO A 117 -8.28 -10.08 -24.04
N LYS A 118 -7.69 -11.27 -23.86
CA LYS A 118 -6.43 -11.63 -24.52
C LYS A 118 -6.56 -11.47 -26.04
N GLY A 119 -5.55 -10.89 -26.66
CA GLY A 119 -5.51 -10.61 -28.10
C GLY A 119 -6.30 -9.36 -28.52
N ALA A 120 -7.00 -8.69 -27.60
CA ALA A 120 -7.69 -7.46 -27.92
C ALA A 120 -6.70 -6.37 -28.35
N THR A 121 -7.05 -5.64 -29.41
CA THR A 121 -6.29 -4.52 -29.96
C THR A 121 -6.96 -3.18 -29.69
N ALA A 122 -8.03 -3.15 -28.91
CA ALA A 122 -8.76 -1.95 -28.58
C ALA A 122 -9.53 -2.11 -27.27
N CYS A 123 -9.82 -0.99 -26.61
CA CYS A 123 -10.81 -0.91 -25.54
C CYS A 123 -11.51 0.45 -25.54
N THR A 124 -12.66 0.53 -24.85
CA THR A 124 -13.36 1.78 -24.61
C THR A 124 -13.09 2.24 -23.18
N LEU A 125 -12.71 3.51 -23.01
CA LEU A 125 -12.48 4.14 -21.71
C LEU A 125 -13.75 4.80 -21.19
N ASP A 126 -13.83 5.07 -19.89
CA ASP A 126 -14.93 5.77 -19.22
C ASP A 126 -15.09 7.23 -19.68
N GLN A 127 -13.99 7.87 -20.07
CA GLN A 127 -13.95 9.19 -20.70
C GLN A 127 -12.86 9.27 -21.77
N ALA A 128 -12.88 10.33 -22.59
CA ALA A 128 -11.86 10.52 -23.61
C ALA A 128 -10.53 10.93 -22.95
N PRO A 129 -9.40 10.30 -23.29
CA PRO A 129 -8.11 10.65 -22.72
C PRO A 129 -7.65 12.02 -23.22
N GLN A 130 -7.17 12.88 -22.31
CA GLN A 130 -6.60 14.18 -22.65
C GLN A 130 -5.07 14.09 -22.74
N GLY A 131 -4.50 14.65 -23.80
CA GLY A 131 -3.05 14.75 -24.00
C GLY A 131 -2.34 13.43 -24.39
N TRP A 132 -3.07 12.32 -24.53
CA TRP A 132 -2.49 11.06 -25.02
C TRP A 132 -2.15 11.18 -26.50
N LYS A 133 -1.07 10.51 -26.91
CA LYS A 133 -0.59 10.52 -28.29
C LYS A 133 -0.36 9.10 -28.80
N VAL A 134 -0.63 8.85 -30.08
CA VAL A 134 -0.21 7.61 -30.74
C VAL A 134 1.28 7.40 -30.51
N GLY A 135 1.65 6.19 -30.09
CA GLY A 135 3.00 5.84 -29.67
C GLY A 135 3.22 5.83 -28.16
N ASP A 136 2.33 6.43 -27.36
CA ASP A 136 2.39 6.36 -25.90
C ASP A 136 2.33 4.90 -25.41
N LEU A 137 3.04 4.63 -24.31
CA LEU A 137 3.01 3.35 -23.62
C LEU A 137 1.93 3.34 -22.53
N LEU A 138 1.13 2.29 -22.49
CA LEU A 138 0.02 2.12 -21.57
C LEU A 138 0.23 0.86 -20.72
N ALA A 139 0.13 0.99 -19.40
CA ALA A 139 0.11 -0.15 -18.49
C ALA A 139 -1.31 -0.72 -18.37
N LEU A 140 -1.42 -2.04 -18.51
CA LEU A 140 -2.61 -2.82 -18.24
C LEU A 140 -2.33 -3.73 -17.02
N PRO A 141 -3.10 -3.65 -15.93
CA PRO A 141 -2.85 -4.39 -14.70
C PRO A 141 -3.33 -5.83 -14.79
N ASP A 142 -2.66 -6.77 -14.12
CA ASP A 142 -3.25 -8.06 -13.78
C ASP A 142 -4.53 -7.81 -12.97
N THR A 143 -5.61 -8.48 -13.34
CA THR A 143 -6.89 -8.37 -12.62
C THR A 143 -7.29 -9.69 -11.97
N ARG A 144 -6.46 -10.73 -11.99
CA ARG A 144 -6.87 -12.06 -11.53
C ARG A 144 -6.96 -12.17 -10.02
N GLN A 145 -8.01 -12.84 -9.55
CA GLN A 145 -8.02 -13.47 -8.24
C GLN A 145 -7.19 -14.75 -8.31
N LYS A 146 -6.32 -14.98 -7.31
CA LYS A 146 -5.55 -16.21 -7.20
C LYS A 146 -6.03 -17.05 -6.02
N VAL A 147 -5.89 -18.35 -6.17
CA VAL A 147 -6.16 -19.31 -5.09
C VAL A 147 -5.14 -19.13 -3.97
N HIS A 148 -5.61 -19.00 -2.74
CA HIS A 148 -4.77 -18.94 -1.56
C HIS A 148 -4.23 -20.33 -1.22
N THR A 149 -2.91 -20.48 -1.30
CA THR A 149 -2.21 -21.71 -0.94
C THR A 149 -0.98 -21.40 -0.09
N LYS A 150 -0.30 -22.44 0.42
CA LYS A 150 0.93 -22.27 1.22
C LYS A 150 2.04 -21.53 0.47
N LYS A 151 2.06 -21.63 -0.86
CA LYS A 151 3.00 -20.95 -1.74
C LYS A 151 2.20 -20.31 -2.87
N VAL A 152 1.77 -19.08 -2.68
CA VAL A 152 1.21 -18.29 -3.78
C VAL A 152 2.38 -17.84 -4.63
N ALA A 153 2.45 -18.29 -5.88
CA ALA A 153 3.46 -17.81 -6.82
C ALA A 153 3.21 -16.32 -7.10
N ALA A 154 4.25 -15.51 -6.95
CA ALA A 154 4.22 -14.12 -7.36
C ALA A 154 4.43 -14.03 -8.89
N ASP A 155 3.44 -14.49 -9.66
CA ASP A 155 3.37 -14.22 -11.10
C ASP A 155 2.53 -12.95 -11.36
N SER A 156 2.77 -12.31 -12.50
CA SER A 156 2.06 -11.10 -12.91
C SER A 156 1.66 -11.23 -14.36
N GLN A 157 0.43 -10.86 -14.67
CA GLN A 157 -0.03 -10.62 -16.03
C GLN A 157 -0.24 -9.13 -16.31
N SER A 158 0.33 -8.25 -15.48
CA SER A 158 0.43 -6.83 -15.80
C SER A 158 1.39 -6.64 -16.98
N GLU A 159 0.98 -5.91 -18.00
CA GLU A 159 1.75 -5.71 -19.24
C GLU A 159 1.75 -4.25 -19.70
N VAL A 160 2.56 -3.96 -20.71
CA VAL A 160 2.60 -2.66 -21.37
C VAL A 160 2.24 -2.84 -22.84
N VAL A 161 1.24 -2.10 -23.30
CA VAL A 161 0.83 -2.04 -24.70
C VAL A 161 1.17 -0.68 -25.30
N LYS A 162 1.39 -0.62 -26.60
CA LYS A 162 1.66 0.63 -27.33
C LYS A 162 0.38 1.15 -27.98
N LEU A 163 0.00 2.39 -27.69
CA LEU A 163 -1.15 3.07 -28.28
C LEU A 163 -0.94 3.29 -29.78
N THR A 164 -1.85 2.80 -30.62
CA THR A 164 -1.77 2.89 -32.09
C THR A 164 -2.79 3.85 -32.69
N LYS A 165 -3.94 4.07 -32.03
CA LYS A 165 -4.97 5.03 -32.48
C LYS A 165 -5.85 5.50 -31.34
N ILE A 166 -6.40 6.70 -31.48
CA ILE A 166 -7.35 7.31 -30.54
C ILE A 166 -8.56 7.81 -31.34
N ASN A 167 -9.76 7.39 -30.96
CA ASN A 167 -11.03 7.89 -31.50
C ASN A 167 -12.00 8.18 -30.35
N GLY A 168 -11.94 9.40 -29.82
CA GLY A 168 -12.71 9.79 -28.63
C GLY A 168 -12.37 8.89 -27.43
N ARG A 169 -13.35 8.10 -26.96
CA ARG A 169 -13.20 7.15 -25.84
C ARG A 169 -12.60 5.81 -26.23
N VAL A 170 -12.56 5.49 -27.53
CA VAL A 170 -12.03 4.22 -28.02
C VAL A 170 -10.56 4.40 -28.34
N ILE A 171 -9.72 3.60 -27.70
CA ILE A 171 -8.29 3.53 -27.98
C ILE A 171 -7.97 2.19 -28.64
N GLU A 172 -7.04 2.21 -29.59
CA GLU A 172 -6.47 1.00 -30.19
C GLU A 172 -5.00 0.88 -29.80
N PHE A 173 -4.51 -0.33 -29.58
CA PHE A 173 -3.16 -0.61 -29.11
C PHE A 173 -2.65 -1.95 -29.65
N THR A 174 -1.35 -2.20 -29.50
CA THR A 174 -0.75 -3.51 -29.80
C THR A 174 -1.44 -4.61 -29.01
N ALA A 175 -1.76 -5.75 -29.64
CA ALA A 175 -2.55 -6.83 -29.03
C ALA A 175 -2.11 -7.17 -27.59
N ALA A 176 -3.06 -7.15 -26.65
CA ALA A 176 -2.83 -7.54 -25.26
C ALA A 176 -2.44 -9.04 -25.19
N GLN A 177 -1.36 -9.35 -24.50
CA GLN A 177 -0.87 -10.72 -24.36
C GLN A 177 -1.67 -11.54 -23.33
N PHE A 178 -2.29 -10.85 -22.37
CA PHE A 178 -3.08 -11.43 -21.29
C PHE A 178 -4.51 -10.88 -21.30
N ALA A 179 -5.37 -11.54 -20.52
CA ALA A 179 -6.72 -11.06 -20.30
C ALA A 179 -6.76 -10.22 -19.02
N HIS A 180 -7.32 -9.02 -19.11
CA HIS A 180 -7.58 -8.12 -17.98
C HIS A 180 -9.08 -8.11 -17.74
N ALA A 181 -9.59 -9.19 -17.15
CA ALA A 181 -11.02 -9.39 -16.92
C ALA A 181 -11.62 -8.34 -15.97
N ALA A 182 -12.91 -8.09 -16.14
CA ALA A 182 -13.71 -7.36 -15.15
C ALA A 182 -13.82 -8.19 -13.84
N GLY A 183 -14.09 -7.49 -12.75
CA GLY A 183 -14.39 -8.09 -11.46
C GLY A 183 -15.79 -8.71 -11.39
N PRO A 184 -16.21 -9.19 -10.20
CA PRO A 184 -17.49 -9.86 -10.03
C PRO A 184 -18.71 -8.94 -10.21
N ARG A 185 -18.49 -7.62 -10.29
CA ARG A 185 -19.51 -6.60 -10.57
C ARG A 185 -19.15 -5.88 -11.87
N THR A 186 -20.14 -5.56 -12.68
CA THR A 186 -19.97 -4.99 -14.04
C THR A 186 -19.21 -3.66 -14.09
N HIS A 187 -19.21 -2.88 -13.01
CA HIS A 187 -18.48 -1.61 -12.91
C HIS A 187 -17.03 -1.76 -12.42
N LEU A 188 -16.63 -2.97 -11.98
CA LEU A 188 -15.27 -3.27 -11.56
C LEU A 188 -14.49 -3.73 -12.78
N THR A 189 -13.66 -2.87 -13.33
CA THR A 189 -12.98 -3.08 -14.61
C THR A 189 -11.55 -2.56 -14.52
N PRO A 190 -10.62 -3.07 -15.37
CA PRO A 190 -9.22 -2.66 -15.32
C PRO A 190 -9.05 -1.16 -15.57
N HIS A 191 -8.05 -0.59 -14.92
CA HIS A 191 -7.55 0.74 -15.25
C HIS A 191 -6.49 0.65 -16.35
N VAL A 192 -6.39 1.68 -17.18
CA VAL A 192 -5.39 1.85 -18.22
C VAL A 192 -4.57 3.10 -17.88
N ALA A 193 -3.28 2.93 -17.59
CA ALA A 193 -2.43 4.02 -17.13
C ALA A 193 -1.39 4.42 -18.19
N ASN A 194 -1.27 5.72 -18.49
CA ASN A 194 -0.31 6.24 -19.45
C ASN A 194 1.05 6.48 -18.79
N LEU A 195 2.09 5.83 -19.33
CA LEU A 195 3.44 5.86 -18.79
C LEU A 195 4.35 6.93 -19.42
N THR A 196 3.97 7.50 -20.56
CA THR A 196 4.86 8.34 -21.38
C THR A 196 4.71 9.82 -21.07
N ARG A 197 5.83 10.51 -20.86
CA ARG A 197 5.89 11.99 -20.74
C ARG A 197 6.93 12.59 -21.67
N ASP A 198 6.89 13.91 -21.86
CA ASP A 198 7.80 14.66 -22.74
C ASP A 198 8.97 15.33 -22.01
N ILE A 199 9.00 15.23 -20.68
CA ILE A 199 10.19 15.42 -19.86
C ILE A 199 10.55 14.06 -19.28
N VAL A 200 11.78 13.61 -19.52
CA VAL A 200 12.26 12.30 -19.07
C VAL A 200 13.49 12.46 -18.20
N ILE A 201 13.49 11.82 -17.03
CA ILE A 201 14.67 11.65 -16.18
C ILE A 201 14.90 10.15 -16.08
N ARG A 202 16.05 9.67 -16.54
CA ARG A 202 16.31 8.24 -16.62
C ARG A 202 17.74 7.85 -16.30
N SER A 203 17.91 6.60 -15.92
CA SER A 203 19.21 5.95 -15.97
C SER A 203 19.58 5.62 -17.42
N GLU A 204 20.87 5.66 -17.73
CA GLU A 204 21.41 5.22 -19.02
C GLU A 204 21.20 3.71 -19.22
N ASN A 205 21.53 2.94 -18.18
CA ASN A 205 21.44 1.49 -18.16
C ASN A 205 20.62 1.00 -16.96
N PRO A 206 19.46 0.33 -17.16
CA PRO A 206 18.66 -0.21 -16.07
C PRO A 206 19.35 -1.35 -15.29
N ALA A 207 20.38 -1.99 -15.83
CA ALA A 207 21.15 -3.03 -15.15
C ALA A 207 22.47 -2.52 -14.53
N GLY A 208 22.80 -1.24 -14.76
CA GLY A 208 24.04 -0.61 -14.31
C GLY A 208 23.86 0.27 -13.08
N VAL A 209 24.72 1.28 -12.94
CA VAL A 209 24.61 2.30 -11.90
C VAL A 209 23.47 3.25 -12.24
N ARG A 210 22.36 3.10 -11.52
CA ARG A 210 21.15 3.90 -11.71
C ARG A 210 21.25 5.27 -11.06
N GLY A 211 20.56 6.24 -11.68
CA GLY A 211 20.32 7.55 -11.11
C GLY A 211 19.28 7.53 -10.00
N HIS A 212 19.29 8.56 -9.15
CA HIS A 212 18.24 8.84 -8.17
C HIS A 212 18.00 10.35 -8.08
N MET A 213 16.92 10.77 -7.42
CA MET A 213 16.68 12.18 -7.11
C MET A 213 16.38 12.34 -5.63
N MET A 214 17.10 13.26 -4.99
CA MET A 214 16.88 13.61 -3.59
C MET A 214 16.72 15.12 -3.44
N CYS A 215 15.62 15.52 -2.84
CA CYS A 215 15.25 16.90 -2.60
C CYS A 215 15.35 17.19 -1.11
N MET A 216 16.30 18.05 -0.75
CA MET A 216 16.76 18.26 0.60
C MET A 216 15.94 19.36 1.31
N GLN A 217 16.19 19.51 2.61
CA GLN A 217 15.61 20.58 3.41
C GLN A 217 15.76 21.96 2.77
N GLY A 218 14.64 22.70 2.68
CA GLY A 218 14.58 24.04 2.11
C GLY A 218 14.49 24.10 0.58
N ALA A 219 14.46 22.96 -0.13
CA ALA A 219 14.23 22.94 -1.56
C ALA A 219 12.80 23.35 -1.92
N TYR A 220 12.64 23.97 -3.10
CA TYR A 220 11.33 24.25 -3.71
C TYR A 220 11.10 23.32 -4.89
N LEU A 221 9.95 22.65 -4.94
CA LEU A 221 9.65 21.63 -5.96
C LEU A 221 8.30 21.85 -6.64
N GLU A 222 8.36 21.95 -7.96
CA GLU A 222 7.23 21.70 -8.84
C GLU A 222 7.65 20.66 -9.89
N VAL A 223 7.14 19.43 -9.77
CA VAL A 223 7.45 18.33 -10.67
C VAL A 223 6.14 17.83 -11.26
N GLN A 224 5.89 18.24 -12.51
CA GLN A 224 4.61 18.05 -13.18
C GLN A 224 4.79 17.38 -14.54
N ASN A 225 4.10 16.26 -14.74
CA ASN A 225 4.10 15.49 -15.99
C ASN A 225 5.51 15.06 -16.44
N VAL A 226 6.32 14.56 -15.50
CA VAL A 226 7.69 14.05 -15.74
C VAL A 226 7.69 12.52 -15.70
N GLU A 227 8.42 11.89 -16.61
CA GLU A 227 8.68 10.44 -16.59
C GLU A 227 10.02 10.17 -15.90
N PHE A 228 9.99 9.41 -14.81
CA PHE A 228 11.14 8.82 -14.15
C PHE A 228 11.27 7.36 -14.60
N ARG A 229 12.18 7.11 -15.53
CA ARG A 229 12.32 5.80 -16.18
C ARG A 229 13.60 5.11 -15.72
N ASP A 230 13.48 3.90 -15.20
CA ASP A 230 14.61 3.10 -14.72
C ASP A 230 15.48 3.82 -13.67
N MET A 231 14.91 4.80 -12.97
CA MET A 231 15.53 5.53 -11.88
C MET A 231 15.42 4.72 -10.57
N GLY A 232 16.11 5.19 -9.53
CA GLY A 232 16.24 4.52 -8.25
C GLY A 232 17.42 3.56 -8.23
N ARG A 233 18.26 3.64 -7.20
CA ARG A 233 19.45 2.80 -7.01
C ARG A 233 19.36 1.92 -5.76
N THR A 234 18.56 2.28 -4.77
CA THR A 234 18.27 1.40 -3.63
C THR A 234 17.51 0.19 -4.14
N ASP A 235 18.13 -0.98 -4.10
CA ASP A 235 17.53 -2.23 -4.55
C ASP A 235 16.90 -2.96 -3.36
N LYS A 236 15.57 -2.92 -3.29
CA LYS A 236 14.79 -3.62 -2.27
C LYS A 236 14.83 -5.14 -2.45
N ALA A 237 15.32 -5.69 -3.57
CA ALA A 237 15.51 -7.12 -3.76
C ALA A 237 16.76 -7.68 -3.05
N ARG A 238 17.65 -6.79 -2.60
CA ARG A 238 18.88 -7.12 -1.88
C ARG A 238 18.84 -6.51 -0.48
N GLN A 239 19.65 -7.07 0.42
CA GLN A 239 19.87 -6.46 1.72
C GLN A 239 20.46 -5.05 1.56
N ILE A 240 19.93 -4.10 2.32
CA ILE A 240 20.46 -2.75 2.50
C ILE A 240 21.62 -2.84 3.49
N ASP A 241 22.76 -2.25 3.12
CA ASP A 241 24.00 -2.27 3.90
C ASP A 241 24.56 -0.86 4.10
N SER A 242 23.67 0.14 4.19
CA SER A 242 24.04 1.51 4.50
C SER A 242 24.85 1.60 5.79
N ALA A 243 26.08 2.08 5.65
CA ALA A 243 26.98 2.33 6.74
C ALA A 243 27.35 3.82 6.73
N VAL A 244 26.99 4.54 7.79
CA VAL A 244 27.47 5.91 8.02
C VAL A 244 28.82 5.78 8.74
N GLY A 245 29.89 6.37 8.18
CA GLY A 245 31.21 6.46 8.84
C GLY A 245 32.06 5.17 8.88
N SER A 246 31.76 4.14 8.07
CA SER A 246 32.62 2.94 7.90
C SER A 246 32.61 2.45 6.43
N THR A 247 32.99 1.20 6.15
CA THR A 247 33.10 0.65 4.78
C THR A 247 31.86 0.98 3.93
N PRO A 248 32.00 1.65 2.78
CA PRO A 248 30.89 2.00 1.91
C PRO A 248 30.05 0.78 1.55
N GLY A 249 28.76 0.80 1.93
CA GLY A 249 27.80 -0.24 1.57
C GLY A 249 27.55 -0.31 0.06
N THR A 250 27.19 -1.50 -0.43
CA THR A 250 26.93 -1.77 -1.86
C THR A 250 25.49 -1.47 -2.29
N ASN A 251 24.57 -1.29 -1.35
CA ASN A 251 23.15 -1.01 -1.56
C ASN A 251 22.66 0.04 -0.55
N GLN A 252 22.91 1.30 -0.88
CA GLN A 252 22.57 2.43 -0.02
C GLN A 252 21.06 2.69 -0.01
N LEU A 253 20.51 3.01 1.17
CA LEU A 253 19.14 3.46 1.35
C LEU A 253 18.90 4.88 0.80
N GLY A 254 17.64 5.22 0.54
CA GLY A 254 17.24 6.59 0.20
C GLY A 254 17.54 7.02 -1.24
N ARG A 255 17.99 6.12 -2.11
CA ARG A 255 18.31 6.40 -3.52
C ARG A 255 17.12 6.02 -4.40
N TYR A 256 16.05 6.82 -4.34
CA TYR A 256 14.79 6.56 -5.06
C TYR A 256 14.62 7.48 -6.28
N PRO A 257 13.71 7.15 -7.23
CA PRO A 257 13.42 8.00 -8.38
C PRO A 257 13.06 9.43 -8.02
N LEU A 258 12.25 9.61 -6.97
CA LEU A 258 11.90 10.90 -6.39
C LEU A 258 11.78 10.77 -4.86
N HIS A 259 12.70 11.41 -4.14
CA HIS A 259 12.76 11.37 -2.68
C HIS A 259 12.71 12.79 -2.10
N LEU A 260 11.59 13.12 -1.46
CA LEU A 260 11.43 14.35 -0.67
C LEU A 260 12.01 14.06 0.72
N HIS A 261 13.23 14.52 0.96
CA HIS A 261 14.05 14.14 2.10
C HIS A 261 14.15 15.29 3.12
N LEU A 262 13.47 15.13 4.24
CA LEU A 262 13.49 16.03 5.40
C LEU A 262 13.19 17.48 5.03
N MET A 263 12.26 17.70 4.11
CA MET A 263 11.94 19.05 3.63
C MET A 263 11.25 19.91 4.71
N GLY A 264 10.70 19.28 5.76
CA GLY A 264 9.84 19.96 6.71
C GLY A 264 8.53 20.41 6.05
N PRO A 265 7.90 21.48 6.54
CA PRO A 265 6.77 22.13 5.88
C PRO A 265 7.14 22.63 4.48
N THR A 266 6.36 22.23 3.47
CA THR A 266 6.56 22.56 2.06
C THR A 266 5.23 22.61 1.31
N ASP A 267 5.19 23.36 0.22
CA ASP A 267 4.13 23.39 -0.77
C ASP A 267 4.45 22.54 -2.03
N ALA A 268 5.44 21.65 -1.93
CA ALA A 268 5.93 20.82 -3.04
C ALA A 268 4.77 20.15 -3.82
N LEU A 269 4.77 20.35 -5.14
CA LEU A 269 3.76 19.82 -6.05
C LEU A 269 4.34 18.71 -6.91
N ILE A 270 3.89 17.48 -6.68
CA ILE A 270 4.29 16.28 -7.42
C ILE A 270 3.06 15.77 -8.17
N ARG A 271 2.90 16.17 -9.45
CA ARG A 271 1.65 15.94 -10.19
C ARG A 271 1.81 15.28 -11.55
N GLY A 272 0.97 14.30 -11.88
CA GLY A 272 0.88 13.80 -13.26
C GLY A 272 2.11 13.01 -13.73
N ASN A 273 3.06 12.71 -12.83
CA ASN A 273 4.32 12.06 -13.18
C ASN A 273 4.10 10.56 -13.43
N SER A 274 5.04 9.93 -14.14
CA SER A 274 5.14 8.48 -14.24
C SER A 274 6.47 8.01 -13.66
N VAL A 275 6.45 6.96 -12.84
CA VAL A 275 7.66 6.28 -12.36
C VAL A 275 7.60 4.83 -12.84
N VAL A 276 8.60 4.41 -13.60
CA VAL A 276 8.58 3.15 -14.34
C VAL A 276 9.83 2.34 -14.03
N ARG A 277 9.65 1.09 -13.56
CA ARG A 277 10.72 0.11 -13.29
C ARG A 277 11.75 0.58 -12.25
N SER A 278 11.29 0.88 -11.04
CA SER A 278 12.18 1.20 -9.91
C SER A 278 12.57 -0.07 -9.13
N PRO A 279 13.85 -0.25 -8.75
CA PRO A 279 14.29 -1.37 -7.92
C PRO A 279 13.99 -1.13 -6.42
N GLY A 280 13.49 0.05 -6.08
CA GLY A 280 13.05 0.42 -4.74
C GLY A 280 11.79 1.28 -4.80
N TRP A 281 11.56 2.10 -3.78
CA TRP A 281 10.36 2.95 -3.76
C TRP A 281 10.26 3.86 -4.97
N ALA A 282 9.05 4.25 -5.37
CA ALA A 282 8.83 5.13 -6.51
C ALA A 282 8.88 6.61 -6.08
N ILE A 283 7.98 7.01 -5.17
CA ILE A 283 7.93 8.35 -4.60
C ILE A 283 7.97 8.23 -3.08
N ALA A 284 9.05 8.75 -2.49
CA ALA A 284 9.29 8.72 -1.05
C ALA A 284 9.09 10.11 -0.44
N VAL A 285 8.24 10.19 0.58
CA VAL A 285 8.05 11.37 1.42
C VAL A 285 8.62 11.03 2.80
N HIS A 286 9.69 11.71 3.18
CA HIS A 286 10.44 11.42 4.41
C HIS A 286 10.59 12.71 5.21
N GLY A 287 10.05 12.74 6.43
CA GLY A 287 10.14 13.89 7.34
C GLY A 287 9.64 15.20 6.72
N THR A 288 8.63 15.11 5.87
CA THR A 288 8.14 16.21 5.02
C THR A 288 6.63 16.40 5.24
N GLN A 289 6.19 17.66 5.35
CA GLN A 289 4.80 18.05 5.65
C GLN A 289 4.25 19.00 4.58
N GLY A 290 3.01 18.80 4.15
CA GLY A 290 2.31 19.60 3.15
C GLY A 290 2.42 19.20 1.67
N PRO A 291 3.25 18.25 1.19
CA PRO A 291 3.37 18.03 -0.25
C PRO A 291 2.07 17.48 -0.85
N ARG A 292 1.80 17.90 -2.09
CA ARG A 292 0.66 17.42 -2.90
C ARG A 292 1.16 16.42 -3.93
N VAL A 293 0.95 15.14 -3.65
CA VAL A 293 1.29 14.01 -4.53
C VAL A 293 0.01 13.57 -5.24
N THR A 294 -0.21 14.06 -6.46
CA THR A 294 -1.50 13.90 -7.15
C THR A 294 -1.38 13.39 -8.57
N ASP A 295 -2.35 12.62 -9.06
CA ASP A 295 -2.40 12.22 -10.47
C ASP A 295 -1.16 11.43 -10.96
N ASN A 296 -0.35 10.81 -10.08
CA ASN A 296 0.88 10.12 -10.48
C ASN A 296 0.63 8.64 -10.81
N VAL A 297 1.45 8.08 -11.71
CA VAL A 297 1.46 6.66 -12.09
C VAL A 297 2.76 6.02 -11.63
N ALA A 298 2.69 4.91 -10.90
CA ALA A 298 3.84 4.07 -10.58
C ALA A 298 3.63 2.67 -11.15
N TYR A 299 4.56 2.21 -11.99
CA TYR A 299 4.46 0.91 -12.67
C TYR A 299 5.74 0.10 -12.52
N ASP A 300 5.58 -1.17 -12.16
CA ASP A 300 6.67 -2.16 -12.00
C ASP A 300 7.69 -1.72 -10.95
N ILE A 301 7.25 -1.74 -9.69
CA ILE A 301 8.03 -1.24 -8.55
C ILE A 301 8.44 -2.41 -7.67
N ARG A 302 9.73 -2.52 -7.37
CA ARG A 302 10.22 -3.44 -6.33
C ARG A 302 10.15 -2.74 -4.98
N GLY A 303 9.47 -3.35 -4.01
CA GLY A 303 9.00 -2.67 -2.81
C GLY A 303 7.76 -1.82 -3.10
N SER A 304 7.52 -0.81 -2.27
CA SER A 304 6.28 -0.02 -2.33
C SER A 304 6.35 1.17 -3.28
N ALA A 305 5.23 1.54 -3.92
CA ALA A 305 5.23 2.68 -4.85
C ALA A 305 5.25 4.04 -4.13
N PHE A 306 4.24 4.34 -3.33
CA PHE A 306 4.11 5.62 -2.62
C PHE A 306 4.38 5.42 -1.13
N VAL A 307 5.36 6.16 -0.58
CA VAL A 307 5.88 5.89 0.77
C VAL A 307 5.89 7.14 1.66
N CYS A 308 5.41 7.00 2.90
CA CYS A 308 5.78 7.87 4.02
C CYS A 308 6.67 7.11 5.01
N GLU A 309 7.89 7.61 5.25
CA GLU A 309 8.99 6.85 5.84
C GLU A 309 8.99 6.79 7.39
N ASP A 310 8.87 7.93 8.06
CA ASP A 310 9.06 8.03 9.52
C ASP A 310 7.76 8.08 10.33
N GLY A 311 6.65 8.43 9.67
CA GLY A 311 5.32 8.58 10.26
C GLY A 311 5.01 10.00 10.77
N SER A 312 5.97 10.92 10.65
CA SER A 312 5.80 12.36 10.91
C SER A 312 5.19 13.13 9.72
N GLU A 313 5.03 12.47 8.59
CA GLU A 313 4.65 13.11 7.33
C GLU A 313 3.15 13.39 7.24
N THR A 314 2.80 14.59 6.79
CA THR A 314 1.44 14.98 6.41
C THR A 314 1.43 15.31 4.93
N ALA A 315 1.01 14.38 4.09
CA ALA A 315 0.98 14.59 2.63
C ALA A 315 -0.42 14.33 2.07
N THR A 316 -0.74 14.95 0.94
CA THR A 316 -1.94 14.58 0.17
C THR A 316 -1.54 13.61 -0.92
N PHE A 317 -2.11 12.40 -0.90
CA PHE A 317 -2.08 11.44 -1.99
C PHE A 317 -3.46 11.38 -2.63
N GLU A 318 -3.60 11.92 -3.83
CA GLU A 318 -4.89 11.96 -4.52
C GLU A 318 -4.81 11.50 -5.98
N ARG A 319 -5.70 10.60 -6.41
CA ARG A 319 -5.75 10.11 -7.80
C ARG A 319 -4.43 9.52 -8.32
N ASN A 320 -3.61 8.97 -7.43
CA ASN A 320 -2.43 8.21 -7.84
C ASN A 320 -2.81 6.76 -8.13
N ILE A 321 -2.09 6.12 -9.04
CA ILE A 321 -2.23 4.69 -9.34
C ILE A 321 -0.89 3.97 -9.19
N ALA A 322 -0.90 2.85 -8.47
CA ALA A 322 0.21 1.91 -8.37
C ALA A 322 -0.18 0.60 -9.08
N ILE A 323 0.67 0.12 -9.98
CA ILE A 323 0.46 -1.13 -10.72
C ILE A 323 1.73 -1.97 -10.62
N LYS A 324 1.58 -3.27 -10.32
CA LYS A 324 2.68 -4.25 -10.30
C LYS A 324 3.76 -3.88 -9.27
N CYS A 325 3.39 -3.86 -7.99
CA CYS A 325 4.34 -3.72 -6.88
C CYS A 325 4.75 -5.11 -6.39
N ARG A 326 6.06 -5.37 -6.24
CA ARG A 326 6.60 -6.68 -5.88
C ARG A 326 7.35 -6.65 -4.56
N ASN A 327 7.25 -7.74 -3.80
CA ASN A 327 8.00 -7.93 -2.56
C ASN A 327 9.49 -7.72 -2.80
N GLY A 328 10.25 -7.39 -1.79
CA GLY A 328 11.70 -7.23 -1.78
C GLY A 328 12.39 -8.43 -1.14
N TRP A 329 13.58 -8.19 -0.58
CA TRP A 329 14.42 -9.16 0.11
C TRP A 329 13.77 -9.62 1.43
N HIS A 330 13.17 -8.71 2.19
CA HIS A 330 12.43 -9.04 3.41
C HIS A 330 10.96 -9.35 3.12
N THR A 331 10.66 -10.65 3.03
CA THR A 331 9.29 -11.19 2.87
C THR A 331 8.64 -11.59 4.19
N GLY A 332 9.32 -11.37 5.32
CA GLY A 332 8.83 -11.74 6.64
C GLY A 332 8.47 -10.52 7.45
N VAL A 333 7.20 -10.42 7.86
CA VAL A 333 6.85 -9.79 9.13
C VAL A 333 7.79 -10.38 10.17
N PHE A 334 8.70 -9.57 10.71
CA PHE A 334 9.84 -9.96 11.54
C PHE A 334 9.57 -11.27 12.31
N ARG A 335 10.19 -12.38 11.87
CA ARG A 335 10.24 -13.58 12.71
C ARG A 335 11.00 -13.19 13.97
N LYS A 336 10.29 -13.19 15.10
CA LYS A 336 10.86 -13.05 16.45
C LYS A 336 12.13 -13.91 16.54
N GLY A 337 13.29 -13.25 16.61
CA GLY A 337 14.61 -13.92 16.64
C GLY A 337 15.54 -13.70 15.45
N SER A 338 15.15 -12.94 14.41
CA SER A 338 16.11 -12.55 13.36
C SER A 338 17.21 -11.63 13.94
N PRO A 339 18.50 -11.99 13.88
CA PRO A 339 19.56 -11.15 14.38
C PRO A 339 19.72 -9.91 13.48
N LYS A 340 19.74 -8.76 14.15
CA LYS A 340 20.15 -7.42 13.68
C LYS A 340 19.12 -6.59 12.88
N GLN A 341 18.99 -5.37 13.41
CA GLN A 341 18.22 -4.23 12.95
C GLN A 341 18.68 -3.80 11.55
N VAL A 342 18.01 -4.27 10.50
CA VAL A 342 18.07 -3.55 9.23
C VAL A 342 16.84 -2.66 9.19
N HIS A 343 17.04 -1.36 9.05
CA HIS A 343 15.99 -0.35 8.87
C HIS A 343 15.32 -0.48 7.49
N GLU A 344 14.95 -1.71 7.10
CA GLU A 344 14.30 -2.00 5.84
C GLU A 344 12.79 -2.04 6.05
N PHE A 345 12.09 -1.10 5.44
CA PHE A 345 10.63 -1.01 5.43
C PHE A 345 10.12 -0.75 4.02
N GLY A 346 8.79 -0.80 3.84
CA GLY A 346 8.13 -0.62 2.54
C GLY A 346 8.72 -1.52 1.44
N GLY A 347 9.29 -2.66 1.83
CA GLY A 347 9.88 -3.64 0.92
C GLY A 347 8.90 -4.77 0.63
N ASP A 348 7.65 -4.68 1.06
CA ASP A 348 6.66 -5.75 0.95
C ASP A 348 5.89 -5.72 -0.40
N GLY A 349 6.17 -4.77 -1.29
CA GLY A 349 5.44 -4.70 -2.56
C GLY A 349 4.04 -4.11 -2.40
N SER A 350 3.87 -3.17 -1.48
CA SER A 350 2.59 -2.47 -1.31
C SER A 350 2.40 -1.33 -2.32
N GLY A 351 1.17 -1.05 -2.75
CA GLY A 351 0.92 0.14 -3.58
C GLY A 351 1.21 1.42 -2.81
N PHE A 352 0.60 1.55 -1.64
CA PHE A 352 0.78 2.66 -0.71
C PHE A 352 1.26 2.12 0.62
N TRP A 353 2.36 2.67 1.14
CA TRP A 353 2.94 2.24 2.41
C TRP A 353 3.21 3.47 3.28
N PHE A 354 2.61 3.52 4.45
CA PHE A 354 2.74 4.69 5.31
C PHE A 354 3.13 4.24 6.71
N ARG A 355 4.28 4.69 7.22
CA ARG A 355 4.65 4.46 8.63
C ARG A 355 3.69 5.13 9.61
N GLY A 356 3.09 6.25 9.21
CA GLY A 356 2.15 7.01 10.02
C GLY A 356 0.89 7.30 9.23
N MET A 357 -0.16 7.73 9.93
CA MET A 357 -1.47 7.97 9.32
C MET A 357 -1.73 9.45 9.00
N GLY A 358 -0.73 10.33 9.10
CA GLY A 358 -0.90 11.77 8.87
C GLY A 358 -1.27 12.16 7.44
N ALA A 359 -1.14 11.23 6.49
CA ALA A 359 -1.46 11.48 5.08
C ALA A 359 -2.97 11.48 4.80
N SER A 360 -3.41 12.40 3.95
CA SER A 360 -4.74 12.39 3.32
C SER A 360 -4.67 11.55 2.04
N VAL A 361 -5.40 10.45 1.97
CA VAL A 361 -5.34 9.46 0.89
C VAL A 361 -6.71 9.30 0.27
N LYS A 362 -6.89 9.85 -0.93
CA LYS A 362 -8.20 9.92 -1.61
C LYS A 362 -8.16 9.48 -3.07
N ASN A 363 -9.17 8.75 -3.52
CA ASN A 363 -9.35 8.42 -4.94
C ASN A 363 -8.14 7.72 -5.59
N ASN A 364 -7.31 7.02 -4.81
CA ASN A 364 -6.15 6.31 -5.33
C ASN A 364 -6.52 4.89 -5.75
N VAL A 365 -5.68 4.28 -6.57
CA VAL A 365 -5.85 2.91 -7.06
C VAL A 365 -4.57 2.11 -6.84
N ALA A 366 -4.68 0.90 -6.29
CA ALA A 366 -3.58 -0.06 -6.19
C ALA A 366 -3.95 -1.39 -6.86
N ALA A 367 -3.27 -1.72 -7.95
CA ALA A 367 -3.53 -2.91 -8.75
C ALA A 367 -2.32 -3.84 -8.78
N ASP A 368 -2.54 -5.14 -8.65
CA ASP A 368 -1.49 -6.16 -8.76
C ASP A 368 -0.30 -5.88 -7.80
N CYS A 369 -0.61 -5.54 -6.56
CA CYS A 369 0.36 -5.35 -5.49
C CYS A 369 0.55 -6.66 -4.71
N GLU A 370 1.78 -7.17 -4.66
CA GLU A 370 2.08 -8.51 -4.17
C GLU A 370 1.73 -8.71 -2.70
N PHE A 371 1.81 -7.65 -1.87
CA PHE A 371 1.42 -7.72 -0.48
C PHE A 371 0.14 -6.94 -0.18
N ALA A 372 0.19 -5.61 -0.06
CA ALA A 372 -0.99 -4.80 0.28
C ALA A 372 -1.27 -3.73 -0.78
N GLY A 373 -2.55 -3.46 -1.10
CA GLY A 373 -2.89 -2.21 -1.79
C GLY A 373 -2.49 -0.99 -0.95
N TYR A 374 -2.89 -1.01 0.32
CA TYR A 374 -2.62 0.02 1.32
C TYR A 374 -2.08 -0.60 2.62
N ASN A 375 -0.85 -0.28 2.98
CA ASN A 375 -0.23 -0.68 4.24
C ASN A 375 -0.15 0.53 5.18
N TRP A 376 -0.89 0.46 6.28
CA TRP A 376 -0.90 1.45 7.34
C TRP A 376 -0.04 1.03 8.50
N GLN A 377 0.85 1.94 8.85
CA GLN A 377 1.77 1.97 9.98
C GLN A 377 2.93 0.98 9.94
N GLY A 378 2.87 -0.07 9.09
CA GLY A 378 3.94 -1.05 8.96
C GLY A 378 4.25 -1.77 10.29
N TYR A 379 4.85 -2.95 10.23
CA TYR A 379 5.08 -3.74 11.43
C TYR A 379 6.24 -3.18 12.29
N TYR A 380 6.00 -2.14 13.09
CA TYR A 380 7.03 -1.54 13.94
C TYR A 380 6.54 -1.13 15.32
N ASN A 381 7.34 -1.49 16.32
CA ASN A 381 7.06 -1.25 17.74
C ASN A 381 7.85 -0.07 18.31
N VAL A 382 8.47 0.77 17.46
CA VAL A 382 9.32 1.89 17.88
C VAL A 382 8.74 3.18 17.32
N VAL A 383 8.41 4.10 18.23
CA VAL A 383 8.02 5.48 17.89
C VAL A 383 9.25 6.21 17.36
N LYS A 384 9.30 6.48 16.06
CA LYS A 384 10.35 7.29 15.42
C LYS A 384 10.06 8.79 15.47
N ALA A 385 8.78 9.16 15.52
CA ALA A 385 8.32 10.53 15.46
C ALA A 385 7.13 10.76 16.40
N PRO A 386 6.92 12.01 16.88
CA PRO A 386 5.74 12.34 17.64
C PRO A 386 4.46 12.04 16.86
N TYR A 387 3.40 11.75 17.59
CA TYR A 387 2.10 11.41 17.04
C TYR A 387 1.58 12.50 16.08
N VAL A 388 1.11 12.06 14.91
CA VAL A 388 0.40 12.88 13.93
C VAL A 388 -1.04 12.40 13.85
N LYS A 389 -1.98 13.35 13.91
CA LYS A 389 -3.41 13.06 13.75
C LYS A 389 -3.65 12.31 12.42
N PRO A 390 -4.44 11.22 12.41
CA PRO A 390 -4.84 10.56 11.18
C PRO A 390 -5.44 11.55 10.19
N GLY A 391 -4.93 11.52 8.97
CA GLY A 391 -5.52 12.15 7.80
C GLY A 391 -6.76 11.38 7.34
N THR A 392 -7.31 11.81 6.21
CA THR A 392 -8.52 11.21 5.65
C THR A 392 -8.18 10.00 4.78
N PHE A 393 -8.99 8.95 4.85
CA PHE A 393 -8.97 7.85 3.89
C PHE A 393 -10.34 7.71 3.24
N GLU A 394 -10.43 7.93 1.93
CA GLU A 394 -11.71 8.06 1.24
C GLU A 394 -11.65 7.61 -0.22
N SER A 395 -12.62 6.81 -0.66
CA SER A 395 -12.86 6.51 -2.08
C SER A 395 -11.66 5.86 -2.79
N ASN A 396 -10.86 5.08 -2.06
CA ASN A 396 -9.71 4.37 -2.63
C ASN A 396 -10.11 2.98 -3.13
N GLU A 397 -9.35 2.44 -4.08
CA GLU A 397 -9.59 1.12 -4.65
C GLU A 397 -8.33 0.25 -4.67
N ALA A 398 -8.47 -1.04 -4.40
CA ALA A 398 -7.42 -2.00 -4.70
C ALA A 398 -7.95 -3.30 -5.32
N TYR A 399 -7.16 -3.93 -6.17
CA TYR A 399 -7.52 -5.22 -6.77
C TYR A 399 -6.33 -6.08 -7.17
N ALA A 400 -6.59 -7.38 -7.32
CA ALA A 400 -5.63 -8.40 -7.75
C ALA A 400 -4.35 -8.46 -6.89
N GLY A 401 -4.47 -8.19 -5.59
CA GLY A 401 -3.37 -8.28 -4.64
C GLY A 401 -3.56 -9.40 -3.61
N ARG A 402 -2.50 -9.69 -2.85
CA ARG A 402 -2.58 -10.65 -1.74
C ARG A 402 -3.51 -10.14 -0.64
N MET A 403 -3.24 -8.93 -0.16
CA MET A 403 -4.05 -8.16 0.76
C MET A 403 -4.38 -6.82 0.09
N HIS A 404 -5.53 -6.23 0.40
CA HIS A 404 -5.87 -4.92 -0.17
C HIS A 404 -5.66 -3.78 0.81
N SER A 405 -5.89 -4.04 2.10
CA SER A 405 -5.50 -3.14 3.16
C SER A 405 -4.97 -3.91 4.36
N TRP A 406 -3.93 -3.36 4.98
CA TRP A 406 -3.35 -3.86 6.22
C TRP A 406 -3.18 -2.70 7.19
N ALA A 407 -3.65 -2.87 8.42
CA ALA A 407 -3.47 -1.91 9.49
C ALA A 407 -2.77 -2.56 10.67
N THR A 408 -1.62 -2.00 11.07
CA THR A 408 -0.82 -2.52 12.19
C THR A 408 -0.52 -1.44 13.21
N TRP A 409 -0.58 -1.71 14.52
CA TRP A 409 -0.04 -0.82 15.57
C TRP A 409 -0.30 0.68 15.33
N PRO A 410 -1.58 1.11 15.24
CA PRO A 410 -1.89 2.47 14.90
C PRO A 410 -1.21 3.37 15.92
N GLN A 411 -0.61 4.45 15.42
CA GLN A 411 -0.05 5.53 16.25
C GLN A 411 1.25 5.12 16.96
N GLY A 412 1.95 4.09 16.47
CA GLY A 412 3.28 3.69 16.94
C GLY A 412 3.34 3.20 18.39
N THR A 413 2.20 2.97 19.04
CA THR A 413 2.14 2.63 20.47
C THR A 413 1.92 1.14 20.69
N ILE A 414 2.92 0.50 21.29
CA ILE A 414 2.81 -0.85 21.83
C ILE A 414 2.09 -0.80 23.18
N ASN A 415 1.10 -1.67 23.41
CA ASN A 415 0.44 -1.88 24.71
C ASN A 415 -0.29 -0.68 25.35
N VAL A 416 -0.54 0.41 24.62
CA VAL A 416 -1.25 1.59 25.17
C VAL A 416 -2.56 1.86 24.41
N ILE A 417 -3.54 0.99 24.60
CA ILE A 417 -4.93 1.17 24.08
C ILE A 417 -5.52 2.54 24.48
N LYS A 418 -5.11 3.09 25.63
CA LYS A 418 -5.65 4.35 26.19
C LYS A 418 -5.52 5.56 25.24
N ASN A 419 -4.54 5.55 24.33
CA ASN A 419 -4.23 6.73 23.50
C ASN A 419 -4.70 6.62 22.04
N TYR A 420 -5.34 5.52 21.64
CA TYR A 420 -5.79 5.36 20.26
C TYR A 420 -6.83 6.40 19.89
N GLN A 421 -6.51 7.30 18.98
CA GLN A 421 -7.52 8.18 18.38
C GLN A 421 -8.37 7.41 17.36
N PRO A 422 -9.70 7.62 17.34
CA PRO A 422 -10.55 7.05 16.31
C PRO A 422 -10.04 7.39 14.91
N THR A 423 -9.95 6.38 14.06
CA THR A 423 -9.62 6.55 12.65
C THR A 423 -10.74 5.99 11.81
N GLU A 424 -11.16 6.77 10.83
CA GLU A 424 -12.23 6.38 9.94
C GLU A 424 -11.73 6.20 8.51
N PHE A 425 -12.07 5.05 7.95
CA PHE A 425 -11.76 4.67 6.59
C PHE A 425 -13.07 4.58 5.80
N ARG A 426 -13.24 5.46 4.81
CA ARG A 426 -14.50 5.61 4.07
C ARG A 426 -14.40 5.11 2.64
N ASN A 427 -15.49 4.50 2.16
CA ASN A 427 -15.76 4.24 0.74
C ASN A 427 -14.64 3.46 0.02
N PHE A 428 -14.09 2.43 0.65
CA PHE A 428 -13.09 1.58 0.00
C PHE A 428 -13.74 0.56 -0.93
N THR A 429 -13.19 0.40 -2.13
CA THR A 429 -13.57 -0.70 -3.03
C THR A 429 -12.42 -1.69 -3.18
N GLY A 430 -12.70 -2.97 -2.97
CA GLY A 430 -11.73 -4.05 -3.12
C GLY A 430 -12.29 -5.17 -3.98
N TRP A 431 -11.49 -5.74 -4.88
CA TRP A 431 -11.91 -6.95 -5.60
C TRP A 431 -10.80 -7.89 -6.07
N HIS A 432 -11.07 -9.20 -6.10
CA HIS A 432 -10.11 -10.23 -6.48
C HIS A 432 -8.86 -10.34 -5.55
N PHE A 433 -9.11 -10.44 -4.25
CA PHE A 433 -8.08 -10.66 -3.21
C PHE A 433 -7.68 -12.12 -3.12
N TRP A 434 -6.40 -12.37 -2.84
CA TRP A 434 -5.92 -13.72 -2.61
C TRP A 434 -6.11 -14.14 -1.15
N GLU A 435 -5.84 -13.27 -0.17
CA GLU A 435 -5.83 -13.61 1.26
C GLU A 435 -6.78 -12.77 2.14
N SER A 436 -6.73 -11.45 2.08
CA SER A 436 -7.50 -10.58 2.98
C SER A 436 -7.98 -9.30 2.30
N GLY A 437 -9.23 -8.89 2.55
CA GLY A 437 -9.71 -7.55 2.18
C GLY A 437 -9.06 -6.47 3.05
N MET A 438 -9.38 -6.50 4.34
CA MET A 438 -8.74 -5.72 5.39
C MET A 438 -8.21 -6.66 6.46
N GLU A 439 -6.93 -6.55 6.78
CA GLU A 439 -6.31 -7.26 7.89
C GLU A 439 -5.86 -6.28 8.98
N SER A 440 -6.08 -6.64 10.24
CA SER A 440 -5.63 -5.83 11.37
C SER A 440 -4.74 -6.58 12.35
N TYR A 441 -3.68 -5.90 12.79
CA TYR A 441 -2.64 -6.39 13.68
C TYR A 441 -2.42 -5.40 14.85
N HIS A 442 -2.89 -5.73 16.05
CA HIS A 442 -2.87 -4.88 17.26
C HIS A 442 -3.29 -3.43 16.97
N SER A 443 -4.55 -3.24 16.57
CA SER A 443 -5.07 -1.93 16.22
C SER A 443 -6.42 -1.66 16.85
N GLY A 444 -6.79 -0.41 17.09
CA GLY A 444 -8.07 -0.13 17.74
C GLY A 444 -8.72 1.16 17.27
N ARG A 445 -10.02 1.29 17.58
CA ARG A 445 -10.85 2.46 17.28
C ARG A 445 -10.90 2.79 15.79
N HIS A 446 -10.95 1.74 14.96
CA HIS A 446 -11.15 1.89 13.51
C HIS A 446 -12.63 1.83 13.16
N ARG A 447 -13.05 2.78 12.33
CA ARG A 447 -14.38 2.85 11.74
C ARG A 447 -14.26 2.56 10.25
N PHE A 448 -14.81 1.46 9.78
CA PHE A 448 -14.88 1.09 8.37
C PHE A 448 -16.28 1.40 7.87
N VAL A 449 -16.40 2.40 7.00
CA VAL A 449 -17.70 2.92 6.54
C VAL A 449 -17.77 2.86 5.02
N GLY A 450 -18.81 2.27 4.43
CA GLY A 450 -18.98 2.28 2.97
C GLY A 450 -18.06 1.30 2.23
N TRP A 451 -17.50 0.29 2.89
CA TRP A 451 -16.56 -0.64 2.25
C TRP A 451 -17.29 -1.60 1.33
N ARG A 452 -16.72 -1.90 0.16
CA ARG A 452 -17.30 -2.79 -0.86
C ARG A 452 -16.23 -3.80 -1.29
N LEU A 453 -16.37 -5.04 -0.85
CA LEU A 453 -15.38 -6.09 -1.04
C LEU A 453 -15.98 -7.26 -1.83
N TYR A 454 -15.37 -7.60 -2.98
CA TYR A 454 -15.92 -8.60 -3.90
C TYR A 454 -14.86 -9.62 -4.38
N ASN A 455 -15.11 -10.90 -4.12
CA ASN A 455 -14.35 -11.99 -4.71
C ASN A 455 -15.21 -12.83 -5.65
N ASP A 456 -14.54 -13.58 -6.52
CA ASP A 456 -15.12 -14.67 -7.29
C ASP A 456 -15.29 -15.90 -6.37
N PRO A 457 -16.53 -16.32 -6.10
CA PRO A 457 -16.82 -17.51 -5.31
C PRO A 457 -16.13 -18.77 -5.85
N LYS A 458 -16.06 -18.94 -7.18
CA LYS A 458 -15.50 -20.14 -7.82
C LYS A 458 -14.00 -20.27 -7.58
N ILE A 459 -13.29 -19.16 -7.43
CA ILE A 459 -11.86 -19.16 -7.08
C ILE A 459 -11.70 -19.37 -5.57
N SER A 460 -12.54 -18.72 -4.76
CA SER A 460 -12.53 -18.88 -3.30
C SER A 460 -12.78 -20.32 -2.85
N ASP A 461 -13.66 -21.06 -3.53
CA ASP A 461 -13.98 -22.48 -3.25
C ASP A 461 -12.76 -23.40 -3.40
N GLN A 462 -11.77 -23.00 -4.20
CA GLN A 462 -10.55 -23.78 -4.43
C GLN A 462 -9.51 -23.58 -3.33
N ASN A 463 -9.71 -22.61 -2.42
CA ASN A 463 -8.78 -22.35 -1.33
C ASN A 463 -8.66 -23.59 -0.43
N SER A 464 -7.42 -23.92 -0.07
CA SER A 464 -7.10 -25.24 0.49
C SER A 464 -7.53 -25.43 1.95
N GLY A 465 -8.26 -24.49 2.56
CA GLY A 465 -8.82 -24.61 3.91
C GLY A 465 -7.78 -24.94 4.96
N GLY A 466 -7.46 -26.24 5.07
CA GLY A 466 -6.49 -26.81 5.99
C GLY A 466 -7.14 -27.15 7.32
N GLY A 467 -6.34 -27.56 8.29
CA GLY A 467 -6.78 -27.74 9.68
C GLY A 467 -6.98 -26.44 10.46
N SER A 468 -7.02 -25.27 9.79
CA SER A 468 -7.26 -23.95 10.41
C SER A 468 -7.79 -22.97 9.36
N MET A 469 -8.18 -21.74 9.75
CA MET A 469 -8.57 -20.66 8.81
C MET A 469 -7.37 -19.93 8.16
N ALA A 470 -6.15 -20.49 8.24
CA ALA A 470 -4.94 -19.79 7.79
C ALA A 470 -4.78 -19.74 6.26
N ARG A 471 -5.48 -20.60 5.52
CA ARG A 471 -5.37 -20.73 4.05
C ARG A 471 -6.70 -20.49 3.34
N THR A 472 -7.51 -19.61 3.90
CA THR A 472 -8.77 -19.13 3.34
C THR A 472 -8.72 -17.62 3.17
N ASN A 473 -9.49 -17.10 2.21
CA ASN A 473 -9.63 -15.67 2.04
C ASN A 473 -10.71 -15.10 2.99
N ILE A 474 -10.43 -13.92 3.53
CA ILE A 474 -11.29 -13.28 4.54
C ILE A 474 -11.55 -11.82 4.15
N GLY A 475 -12.79 -11.37 4.17
CA GLY A 475 -13.12 -9.97 3.88
C GLY A 475 -12.51 -9.03 4.92
N PHE A 476 -12.95 -9.12 6.17
CA PHE A 476 -12.36 -8.42 7.31
C PHE A 476 -11.71 -9.42 8.27
N ARG A 477 -10.38 -9.48 8.28
CA ARG A 477 -9.59 -10.35 9.16
C ARG A 477 -9.17 -9.60 10.41
N CYS A 478 -10.01 -9.62 11.44
CA CYS A 478 -9.75 -8.92 12.71
C CYS A 478 -9.63 -9.87 13.92
N GLY A 479 -9.94 -11.16 13.76
CA GLY A 479 -10.11 -12.09 14.87
C GLY A 479 -8.93 -12.95 15.27
N ASN A 480 -7.69 -12.47 15.13
CA ASN A 480 -6.54 -13.21 15.65
C ASN A 480 -6.39 -12.96 17.17
N SER A 481 -6.44 -14.03 17.96
CA SER A 481 -6.38 -14.00 19.43
C SER A 481 -5.10 -13.42 20.01
N SER A 482 -4.02 -13.43 19.23
CA SER A 482 -2.75 -12.83 19.61
C SER A 482 -2.76 -11.30 19.53
N TYR A 483 -3.70 -10.70 18.81
CA TYR A 483 -3.71 -9.27 18.50
C TYR A 483 -4.76 -8.52 19.33
N GLU A 484 -4.38 -7.37 19.90
CA GLU A 484 -5.32 -6.47 20.59
C GLU A 484 -6.11 -5.62 19.59
N ASN A 485 -7.09 -6.21 18.92
CA ASN A 485 -7.99 -5.47 18.03
C ASN A 485 -9.24 -5.00 18.78
N VAL A 486 -9.43 -3.71 19.06
CA VAL A 486 -10.48 -3.20 20.00
C VAL A 486 -11.26 -1.98 19.48
N GLY A 487 -12.52 -1.82 19.90
CA GLY A 487 -13.33 -0.62 19.59
C GLY A 487 -13.65 -0.44 18.11
N TYR A 488 -13.93 -1.52 17.39
CA TYR A 488 -14.18 -1.46 15.93
C TYR A 488 -15.64 -1.13 15.61
N HIS A 489 -15.81 -0.38 14.52
CA HIS A 489 -17.12 -0.04 13.98
C HIS A 489 -17.15 -0.39 12.49
N PHE A 490 -18.14 -1.17 12.08
CA PHE A 490 -18.40 -1.48 10.68
C PHE A 490 -19.78 -0.93 10.32
N GLU A 491 -19.86 -0.12 9.28
CA GLU A 491 -21.12 0.49 8.85
C GLU A 491 -21.25 0.56 7.34
N ASP A 492 -22.41 0.19 6.82
CA ASP A 492 -22.71 0.25 5.39
C ASP A 492 -21.60 -0.48 4.60
N CYS A 493 -21.43 -1.77 4.85
CA CYS A 493 -20.36 -2.57 4.23
C CYS A 493 -20.94 -3.73 3.41
N VAL A 494 -20.35 -4.02 2.25
CA VAL A 494 -20.67 -5.18 1.42
C VAL A 494 -19.45 -6.10 1.39
N VAL A 495 -19.63 -7.39 1.69
CA VAL A 495 -18.56 -8.39 1.62
C VAL A 495 -19.10 -9.66 0.98
N GLN A 496 -18.56 -10.03 -0.18
CA GLN A 496 -19.13 -11.10 -0.99
C GLN A 496 -18.07 -11.98 -1.66
N GLY A 497 -18.38 -13.27 -1.79
CA GLY A 497 -17.57 -14.26 -2.49
C GLY A 497 -16.32 -14.71 -1.73
N PHE A 498 -16.27 -14.51 -0.41
CA PHE A 498 -15.17 -14.97 0.44
C PHE A 498 -15.48 -16.30 1.12
N ASN A 499 -14.44 -17.00 1.56
CA ASN A 499 -14.61 -18.12 2.49
C ASN A 499 -15.12 -17.61 3.86
N VAL A 500 -14.65 -16.44 4.30
CA VAL A 500 -15.16 -15.77 5.51
C VAL A 500 -15.42 -14.29 5.22
N GLY A 501 -16.61 -13.78 5.53
CA GLY A 501 -16.95 -12.37 5.38
C GLY A 501 -16.27 -11.49 6.43
N LEU A 502 -16.67 -11.64 7.69
CA LEU A 502 -16.20 -10.85 8.83
C LEU A 502 -15.69 -11.77 9.94
N HIS A 503 -14.38 -11.71 10.21
CA HIS A 503 -13.77 -12.39 11.34
C HIS A 503 -13.61 -11.41 12.50
N LEU A 504 -14.50 -11.51 13.50
CA LEU A 504 -14.63 -10.51 14.56
C LEU A 504 -13.40 -10.45 15.47
N PRO A 505 -13.03 -9.26 15.97
CA PRO A 505 -11.98 -9.10 16.96
C PRO A 505 -12.16 -10.00 18.19
N THR A 506 -11.07 -10.55 18.73
CA THR A 506 -11.11 -11.51 19.87
C THR A 506 -11.05 -10.86 21.25
N ARG A 507 -10.66 -9.59 21.32
CA ARG A 507 -10.50 -8.80 22.56
C ARG A 507 -11.30 -7.52 22.38
N VAL A 508 -11.87 -6.96 23.45
CA VAL A 508 -12.69 -5.73 23.32
C VAL A 508 -12.28 -4.58 24.23
N ALA A 509 -11.32 -4.63 25.15
CA ALA A 509 -11.10 -3.51 26.12
C ALA A 509 -12.37 -3.13 26.93
N GLU A 510 -12.19 -2.54 28.10
CA GLU A 510 -13.30 -2.18 28.99
C GLU A 510 -13.91 -0.84 28.54
N GLY A 511 -15.23 -0.78 28.41
CA GLY A 511 -15.96 0.43 27.98
C GLY A 511 -16.06 0.67 26.47
N GLU A 512 -15.41 -0.14 25.64
CA GLU A 512 -15.48 -0.06 24.17
C GLU A 512 -16.54 -1.02 23.62
N LEU A 513 -17.30 -0.58 22.61
CA LEU A 513 -18.37 -1.37 22.00
C LEU A 513 -18.01 -1.75 20.55
N LEU A 514 -18.00 -3.04 20.25
CA LEU A 514 -17.98 -3.52 18.86
C LEU A 514 -19.36 -3.27 18.25
N THR A 515 -19.40 -2.47 17.18
CA THR A 515 -20.64 -2.13 16.48
C THR A 515 -20.55 -2.57 15.02
N VAL A 516 -21.54 -3.33 14.57
CA VAL A 516 -21.65 -3.82 13.20
C VAL A 516 -23.05 -3.46 12.72
N ARG A 517 -23.17 -2.63 11.70
CA ARG A 517 -24.50 -2.21 11.22
C ARG A 517 -24.59 -2.03 9.73
N LYS A 518 -25.75 -2.30 9.13
CA LYS A 518 -25.98 -2.14 7.68
C LYS A 518 -24.94 -2.92 6.87
N LEU A 519 -24.83 -4.22 7.12
CA LEU A 519 -23.92 -5.09 6.37
C LEU A 519 -24.69 -5.96 5.39
N TRP A 520 -24.15 -6.09 4.18
CA TRP A 520 -24.57 -7.09 3.20
C TRP A 520 -23.48 -8.15 3.05
N LEU A 521 -23.78 -9.37 3.48
CA LEU A 521 -22.84 -10.49 3.51
C LEU A 521 -23.34 -11.64 2.61
N SER A 522 -22.48 -12.11 1.72
CA SER A 522 -22.75 -13.29 0.88
C SER A 522 -21.47 -14.10 0.69
N ASN A 523 -21.16 -14.92 1.69
CA ASN A 523 -19.91 -15.66 1.82
C ASN A 523 -20.18 -17.08 2.31
N TYR A 524 -19.19 -17.97 2.23
CA TYR A 524 -19.34 -19.33 2.77
C TYR A 524 -19.60 -19.31 4.28
N VAL A 525 -18.81 -18.54 5.05
CA VAL A 525 -19.16 -18.14 6.43
C VAL A 525 -19.28 -16.62 6.47
N ASN A 526 -20.44 -16.08 6.83
CA ASN A 526 -20.63 -14.62 6.84
C ASN A 526 -19.90 -13.96 8.02
N ILE A 527 -20.06 -14.47 9.25
CA ILE A 527 -19.44 -13.93 10.46
C ILE A 527 -18.80 -15.07 11.26
N VAL A 528 -17.53 -14.89 11.62
CA VAL A 528 -16.84 -15.74 12.61
C VAL A 528 -16.70 -14.98 13.92
N ALA A 529 -17.26 -15.54 14.98
CA ALA A 529 -17.17 -15.05 16.34
C ALA A 529 -16.38 -16.03 17.22
N HIS A 530 -15.71 -15.54 18.26
CA HIS A 530 -14.91 -16.39 19.15
C HIS A 530 -15.59 -16.60 20.50
N THR A 531 -15.36 -17.76 21.11
CA THR A 531 -15.88 -18.07 22.46
C THR A 531 -15.28 -17.19 23.57
N THR A 532 -14.22 -16.40 23.32
CA THR A 532 -13.70 -15.40 24.28
C THR A 532 -14.40 -14.05 24.19
N LEU A 533 -15.13 -13.76 23.10
CA LEU A 533 -16.02 -12.59 23.01
C LEU A 533 -17.19 -12.66 23.99
N VAL A 534 -17.40 -13.84 24.57
CA VAL A 534 -18.44 -14.21 25.54
C VAL A 534 -18.31 -13.43 26.88
N SER A 535 -17.44 -12.41 26.95
CA SER A 535 -17.27 -11.53 28.12
C SER A 535 -17.62 -10.05 27.88
N ARG A 536 -17.96 -9.62 26.65
CA ARG A 536 -18.16 -8.20 26.31
C ARG A 536 -19.26 -7.97 25.25
N PRO A 537 -20.01 -6.85 25.29
CA PRO A 537 -21.14 -6.61 24.39
C PRO A 537 -20.69 -6.33 22.95
N ALA A 538 -21.41 -6.89 21.97
CA ALA A 538 -21.31 -6.53 20.57
C ALA A 538 -22.72 -6.32 19.99
N ARG A 539 -22.91 -5.24 19.24
CA ARG A 539 -24.21 -4.88 18.65
C ARG A 539 -24.20 -5.07 17.16
N PHE A 540 -25.23 -5.76 16.67
CA PHE A 540 -25.49 -6.02 15.27
C PHE A 540 -26.85 -5.42 14.91
N SER A 541 -26.90 -4.60 13.87
CA SER A 541 -28.17 -4.06 13.36
C SER A 541 -28.24 -3.98 11.84
N ASP A 542 -29.41 -4.15 11.24
CA ASP A 542 -29.61 -4.10 9.79
C ASP A 542 -28.64 -5.02 9.01
N ILE A 543 -28.45 -6.27 9.47
CA ILE A 543 -27.58 -7.23 8.77
C ILE A 543 -28.41 -8.04 7.77
N THR A 544 -27.93 -8.10 6.53
CA THR A 544 -28.53 -8.92 5.47
C THR A 544 -27.57 -10.02 5.06
N PHE A 545 -28.05 -11.26 5.14
CA PHE A 545 -27.35 -12.45 4.68
C PHE A 545 -27.95 -12.93 3.36
N ILE A 546 -27.11 -13.25 2.39
CA ILE A 546 -27.53 -13.75 1.07
C ILE A 546 -26.77 -15.06 0.80
N PRO A 547 -27.46 -16.17 0.47
CA PRO A 547 -26.81 -17.42 0.08
C PRO A 547 -25.78 -17.17 -1.02
N ALA A 548 -24.55 -17.65 -0.81
CA ALA A 548 -23.45 -17.38 -1.75
C ALA A 548 -23.35 -18.46 -2.84
N GLY A 549 -23.96 -19.62 -2.63
CA GLY A 549 -23.86 -20.78 -3.54
C GLY A 549 -22.45 -21.38 -3.59
N MET A 550 -21.67 -21.14 -2.55
CA MET A 550 -20.30 -21.59 -2.36
C MET A 550 -20.23 -22.98 -1.75
N VAL A 551 -19.09 -23.63 -1.94
CA VAL A 551 -18.80 -24.94 -1.33
C VAL A 551 -17.74 -24.81 -0.25
N LYS A 552 -17.70 -25.83 0.62
CA LYS A 552 -16.72 -25.90 1.70
C LYS A 552 -15.30 -25.77 1.14
N PRO A 553 -14.41 -24.93 1.73
CA PRO A 553 -13.03 -24.83 1.30
C PRO A 553 -12.35 -26.20 1.24
N ARG A 554 -11.71 -26.49 0.11
CA ARG A 554 -11.18 -27.81 -0.22
C ARG A 554 -10.26 -28.35 0.89
N GLY A 555 -10.55 -29.54 1.40
CA GLY A 555 -9.70 -30.20 2.41
C GLY A 555 -9.74 -29.56 3.80
N SER A 556 -10.67 -28.64 4.06
CA SER A 556 -10.85 -28.11 5.41
C SER A 556 -11.48 -29.13 6.35
N THR A 557 -10.90 -29.31 7.53
CA THR A 557 -11.50 -30.10 8.62
C THR A 557 -12.20 -29.23 9.66
N VAL A 558 -12.03 -27.91 9.61
CA VAL A 558 -12.54 -26.98 10.64
C VAL A 558 -13.76 -26.19 10.20
N PHE A 559 -13.94 -25.93 8.90
CA PHE A 559 -15.11 -25.19 8.43
C PHE A 559 -16.40 -26.00 8.60
N PRO A 560 -17.55 -25.32 8.82
CA PRO A 560 -18.85 -25.98 8.86
C PRO A 560 -19.11 -26.76 7.57
N VAL A 561 -20.05 -27.69 7.61
CA VAL A 561 -20.38 -28.56 6.45
C VAL A 561 -21.15 -27.83 5.35
N ARG A 562 -21.77 -26.69 5.68
CA ARG A 562 -22.63 -25.89 4.80
C ARG A 562 -22.34 -24.40 5.02
N GLU A 563 -22.84 -23.57 4.10
CA GLU A 563 -22.84 -22.13 4.28
C GLU A 563 -23.49 -21.73 5.62
N THR A 564 -22.96 -20.69 6.23
CA THR A 564 -23.27 -20.34 7.63
C THR A 564 -23.26 -18.83 7.82
N ASP A 565 -24.28 -18.28 8.47
CA ASP A 565 -24.31 -16.85 8.77
C ASP A 565 -23.39 -16.49 9.93
N ILE A 566 -23.49 -17.26 11.01
CA ILE A 566 -22.65 -17.07 12.21
C ILE A 566 -22.05 -18.39 12.64
N TRP A 567 -20.72 -18.40 12.70
CA TRP A 567 -19.94 -19.53 13.19
C TRP A 567 -19.19 -19.16 14.47
N MET A 568 -19.47 -19.87 15.57
CA MET A 568 -18.72 -19.73 16.81
C MET A 568 -17.47 -20.59 16.76
N TYR A 569 -16.33 -19.97 16.51
CA TYR A 569 -15.03 -20.62 16.42
C TYR A 569 -14.33 -20.72 17.77
N GLN A 570 -13.86 -21.92 18.13
CA GLN A 570 -13.00 -22.15 19.28
C GLN A 570 -11.52 -22.10 18.86
N ILE A 571 -10.72 -21.32 19.59
CA ILE A 571 -9.28 -21.17 19.30
C ILE A 571 -8.55 -22.50 19.59
N PRO A 572 -7.89 -23.13 18.61
CA PRO A 572 -7.14 -24.36 18.84
C PRO A 572 -6.01 -24.12 19.85
N GLY A 573 -5.98 -24.90 20.94
CA GLY A 573 -4.93 -24.83 21.97
C GLY A 573 -5.13 -23.76 23.06
N SER A 574 -6.22 -22.98 23.03
CA SER A 574 -6.56 -22.16 24.21
C SER A 574 -7.02 -23.08 25.34
N LYS A 575 -6.34 -23.07 26.49
CA LYS A 575 -6.95 -23.54 27.74
C LYS A 575 -8.26 -22.76 27.86
N ALA A 576 -9.39 -23.45 27.99
CA ALA A 576 -10.65 -22.79 28.29
C ALA A 576 -10.41 -21.84 29.47
N ALA A 577 -10.42 -20.53 29.22
CA ALA A 577 -10.56 -19.61 30.33
C ALA A 577 -11.91 -19.98 30.96
N PRO A 578 -11.99 -20.19 32.28
CA PRO A 578 -13.28 -20.45 32.92
C PRO A 578 -14.23 -19.35 32.47
N LEU A 579 -15.39 -19.76 31.93
CA LEU A 579 -16.48 -18.87 31.59
C LEU A 579 -16.73 -17.97 32.81
N VAL A 580 -16.30 -16.71 32.73
CA VAL A 580 -16.71 -15.71 33.71
C VAL A 580 -18.23 -15.63 33.56
N THR A 581 -18.93 -15.79 34.68
CA THR A 581 -20.38 -15.93 34.82
C THR A 581 -21.20 -14.68 34.42
N GLY A 582 -20.65 -13.80 33.58
CA GLY A 582 -21.36 -12.69 32.95
C GLY A 582 -22.06 -13.16 31.68
N ARG A 583 -23.36 -12.85 31.55
CA ARG A 583 -24.10 -13.06 30.29
C ARG A 583 -23.43 -12.23 29.19
N SER A 584 -22.92 -12.91 28.19
CA SER A 584 -22.58 -12.28 26.90
C SER A 584 -23.83 -12.19 26.07
N GLU A 585 -23.99 -11.08 25.36
CA GLU A 585 -25.12 -10.86 24.49
C GLU A 585 -24.56 -10.37 23.14
N LEU A 586 -24.59 -11.25 22.13
CA LEU A 586 -24.66 -10.78 20.75
C LEU A 586 -26.11 -10.31 20.57
N VAL A 587 -26.28 -9.00 20.41
CA VAL A 587 -27.61 -8.39 20.26
C VAL A 587 -27.82 -8.12 18.78
N PHE A 588 -28.83 -8.78 18.20
CA PHE A 588 -29.29 -8.54 16.83
C PHE A 588 -30.58 -7.73 16.87
N GLU A 589 -30.55 -6.59 16.20
CA GLU A 589 -31.69 -5.68 16.01
C GLU A 589 -31.97 -5.60 14.50
N ASP A 590 -33.24 -5.64 14.09
CA ASP A 590 -33.67 -5.40 12.70
C ASP A 590 -32.91 -6.24 11.64
N THR A 591 -32.56 -7.49 11.99
CA THR A 591 -31.76 -8.41 11.17
C THR A 591 -32.61 -9.57 10.64
N GLN A 592 -32.27 -10.11 9.47
CA GLN A 592 -32.95 -11.27 8.86
C GLN A 592 -32.78 -12.55 9.71
N GLU A 593 -33.55 -13.62 9.43
CA GLU A 593 -33.35 -14.91 10.12
C GLU A 593 -31.91 -15.40 9.98
N VAL A 594 -31.30 -15.84 11.08
CA VAL A 594 -29.87 -16.16 11.14
C VAL A 594 -29.65 -17.65 11.29
N ILE A 595 -28.83 -18.23 10.41
CA ILE A 595 -28.38 -19.62 10.50
C ILE A 595 -27.11 -19.68 11.36
N PHE A 596 -27.23 -20.30 12.54
CA PHE A 596 -26.16 -20.41 13.51
C PHE A 596 -25.58 -21.83 13.63
N PHE A 597 -24.24 -21.93 13.68
CA PHE A 597 -23.52 -23.18 13.96
C PHE A 597 -22.54 -23.04 15.15
N PRO A 598 -22.73 -23.81 16.23
CA PRO A 598 -21.75 -23.92 17.31
C PRO A 598 -20.60 -24.86 16.92
N ASP A 599 -19.36 -24.54 17.31
CA ASP A 599 -18.28 -25.53 17.32
C ASP A 599 -18.57 -26.59 18.40
N ASP A 600 -18.84 -27.83 17.98
CA ASP A 600 -18.77 -29.01 18.84
C ASP A 600 -17.55 -29.86 18.43
N PRO A 601 -16.43 -29.77 19.15
CA PRO A 601 -15.22 -30.54 18.85
C PRO A 601 -15.38 -32.06 19.06
N ASN A 602 -16.51 -32.54 19.61
CA ASN A 602 -16.81 -33.95 19.82
C ASN A 602 -17.94 -34.49 18.91
N ALA A 603 -18.50 -33.67 18.02
CA ALA A 603 -19.55 -34.12 17.12
C ALA A 603 -18.98 -35.12 16.08
N PRO A 604 -19.50 -36.35 15.99
CA PRO A 604 -19.03 -37.30 15.00
C PRO A 604 -19.35 -36.80 13.58
N ALA A 605 -18.55 -37.18 12.59
CA ALA A 605 -18.64 -36.67 11.21
C ALA A 605 -20.00 -36.89 10.51
N ASN A 606 -20.89 -37.65 11.13
CA ASN A 606 -22.24 -37.98 10.69
C ASN A 606 -23.35 -37.37 11.59
N ALA A 607 -23.02 -36.59 12.63
CA ALA A 607 -24.02 -35.90 13.43
C ALA A 607 -24.58 -34.71 12.65
N SER A 608 -25.85 -34.81 12.28
CA SER A 608 -26.67 -33.69 11.84
C SER A 608 -26.90 -32.74 13.01
N THR A 609 -25.92 -31.90 13.37
CA THR A 609 -26.21 -30.72 14.17
C THR A 609 -27.01 -29.77 13.27
N HIS A 610 -28.33 -29.86 13.39
CA HIS A 610 -29.23 -28.97 12.65
C HIS A 610 -28.86 -27.51 12.98
N PRO A 611 -28.75 -26.63 11.97
CA PRO A 611 -28.55 -25.21 12.22
C PRO A 611 -29.65 -24.71 13.15
N ARG A 612 -29.29 -23.94 14.17
CA ARG A 612 -30.29 -23.23 14.97
C ARG A 612 -30.63 -21.96 14.22
N VAL A 613 -31.89 -21.82 13.82
CA VAL A 613 -32.42 -20.53 13.37
C VAL A 613 -32.62 -19.68 14.62
N VAL A 614 -31.86 -18.59 14.74
CA VAL A 614 -32.16 -17.56 15.73
C VAL A 614 -33.28 -16.72 15.12
N GLY A 615 -34.51 -16.92 15.60
CA GLY A 615 -35.74 -16.47 14.93
C GLY A 615 -35.87 -14.96 14.69
N LYS A 616 -36.87 -14.55 13.88
CA LYS A 616 -37.29 -13.16 13.64
C LYS A 616 -37.68 -12.46 14.95
N ILE A 617 -37.05 -11.34 15.33
CA ILE A 617 -37.52 -10.58 16.50
C ILE A 617 -37.38 -9.05 16.30
N GLY A 618 -38.53 -8.36 16.37
CA GLY A 618 -38.68 -6.90 16.48
C GLY A 618 -38.53 -6.37 17.91
N SER A 619 -37.66 -6.98 18.70
CA SER A 619 -37.22 -6.55 20.03
C SER A 619 -35.95 -7.34 20.36
N ALA A 620 -34.96 -6.69 20.98
CA ALA A 620 -33.60 -7.21 21.18
C ALA A 620 -33.56 -8.70 21.56
N SER A 621 -32.98 -9.54 20.69
CA SER A 621 -32.74 -10.95 20.99
C SER A 621 -31.34 -11.11 21.60
N THR A 622 -31.26 -11.68 22.80
CA THR A 622 -30.02 -11.88 23.54
C THR A 622 -29.63 -13.37 23.49
N TYR A 623 -28.49 -13.69 22.88
CA TYR A 623 -27.93 -15.03 22.96
C TYR A 623 -26.95 -15.15 24.14
N GLY A 624 -27.40 -15.72 25.25
CA GLY A 624 -26.56 -16.18 26.36
C GLY A 624 -26.37 -17.70 26.29
N GLY A 625 -25.22 -18.16 25.81
CA GLY A 625 -24.93 -19.59 25.76
C GLY A 625 -24.58 -20.15 27.14
N ALA A 626 -25.50 -20.87 27.78
CA ALA A 626 -25.14 -21.87 28.79
C ALA A 626 -24.78 -23.17 28.06
N ILE A 627 -23.49 -23.52 28.00
CA ILE A 627 -23.08 -24.88 27.68
C ILE A 627 -23.41 -25.70 28.92
N ALA A 628 -24.35 -26.65 28.79
CA ALA A 628 -24.69 -27.56 29.87
C ALA A 628 -23.43 -28.34 30.28
N GLY A 629 -22.88 -28.01 31.44
CA GLY A 629 -21.89 -28.85 32.09
C GLY A 629 -22.59 -30.14 32.50
N THR A 630 -22.21 -31.26 31.89
CA THR A 630 -22.44 -32.56 32.51
C THR A 630 -21.56 -32.63 33.75
N ALA A 631 -22.18 -32.41 34.91
CA ALA A 631 -21.58 -32.72 36.20
C ALA A 631 -21.28 -34.23 36.28
N ARG A 632 -20.14 -34.56 36.90
CA ARG A 632 -20.15 -35.61 37.92
C ARG A 632 -20.16 -34.93 39.27
#